data_AF-A0A2C5Y3U0-F1
#
_entry.id   AF-A0A2C5Y3U0-F1
#
_cell.length_a   1.000
_cell.length_b   1.000
_cell.length_c   1.000
_cell.angle_alpha   90.00
_cell.angle_beta   90.00
_cell.angle_gamma   90.00
#
_symmetry.space_group_name_H-M   'P 1'
#
loop_
_entity.id
_entity.type
_entity.pdbx_description
1 polymer ?
#
loop_
_entity_poly.entity_id
_entity_poly.type
_entity_poly.pdbx_seq_one_letter_code
_entity_poly.pdbx_strand_id
1 'polypeptide(L)'
;MHWSMVAWALALVTRLGDAVDKETGRNVGWPRWCGKVYKPEYPSFDPGGQTLEPPRNGDELLNLKIKPRWSIFLQGEHQGQFILNATPSPWFGQQWPLLKTTPPPMDIVVDIQPENVVLLRATIQVPLVDSITSFDLDSLAPRLEPYRVRVTGFTGNEIPITARTEFYYLPEKTSGSVTRLDNLNGGFHHRSPATHGRFEPFLPYGFYASCDRFLCDKNSRQLIKKYHDDGFNSLVSLTTVFDSRAEYEYMESLDLRFMYDLRSYYKNLTAVREQVTAIKDSQAIFAYWASDEPDGHQDAFHLVTDARDVIRSIDPYHPLAVTLNCQDYYYGPYTAGADIVMEDAYPIGINTTWSKWGTTCNTTYGDCGCDNCRGGVYDVPERLDILARHERWLNLWPKTKVHNLQAFHGEGYWARSPSLEELNAMNALALMHGSKAQLAWLWPTSDDEGRHLAAFAPHILANPMRDLIVRGRATRARVECAVDKLHDQVDAAYWQVGDKLLLLLVSRVTLEGNHGVNIALPSCLVPQRVVQDVWGNGRWLVQRGQLSLSLIRAMSVYMVVVDVMVV
;
A
#
# COMPACT_ATOMS: atom_id res chain seq x y z
N MET A 1 -13.03 -25.80 -31.90
CA MET A 1 -12.39 -25.37 -33.16
C MET A 1 -13.28 -24.34 -33.84
N HIS A 2 -13.03 -23.06 -33.60
CA HIS A 2 -13.12 -21.96 -34.56
C HIS A 2 -12.68 -20.69 -33.82
N TRP A 3 -11.38 -20.46 -33.89
CA TRP A 3 -10.74 -19.18 -33.59
C TRP A 3 -10.93 -18.25 -34.78
N SER A 4 -11.32 -16.99 -34.56
CA SER A 4 -10.68 -15.83 -35.20
C SER A 4 -11.36 -14.49 -34.89
N MET A 5 -10.50 -13.55 -34.51
CA MET A 5 -10.45 -12.15 -34.95
C MET A 5 -11.55 -11.19 -34.49
N VAL A 6 -11.34 -10.55 -33.33
CA VAL A 6 -11.46 -9.08 -33.19
C VAL A 6 -10.45 -8.62 -32.12
N ALA A 7 -9.23 -8.27 -32.53
CA ALA A 7 -8.24 -7.58 -31.70
C ALA A 7 -7.23 -6.87 -32.61
N TRP A 8 -7.71 -5.94 -33.43
CA TRP A 8 -6.86 -5.03 -34.21
C TRP A 8 -7.65 -3.76 -34.51
N ALA A 9 -7.48 -2.73 -33.69
CA ALA A 9 -7.71 -1.33 -34.07
C ALA A 9 -7.23 -0.38 -32.95
N LEU A 10 -5.92 -0.11 -32.87
CA LEU A 10 -5.37 1.16 -32.36
C LEU A 10 -3.85 1.16 -32.61
N ALA A 11 -3.48 1.24 -33.87
CA ALA A 11 -2.11 1.54 -34.30
C ALA A 11 -2.18 2.37 -35.58
N LEU A 12 -2.33 3.70 -35.41
CA LEU A 12 -1.82 4.77 -36.27
C LEU A 12 -2.62 6.04 -35.97
N VAL A 13 -2.11 6.91 -35.10
CA VAL A 13 -1.89 8.35 -35.35
C VAL A 13 -1.00 8.85 -34.21
N THR A 14 0.30 8.99 -34.46
CA THR A 14 1.18 10.01 -33.83
C THR A 14 2.52 9.98 -34.56
N ARG A 15 2.57 10.62 -35.73
CA ARG A 15 3.81 11.20 -36.22
C ARG A 15 3.54 12.67 -36.44
N LEU A 16 3.97 13.48 -35.47
CA LEU A 16 4.76 14.71 -35.67
C LEU A 16 4.89 15.44 -34.33
N GLY A 17 6.13 15.50 -33.86
CA GLY A 17 6.63 16.48 -32.89
C GLY A 17 6.20 16.23 -31.45
N ASP A 18 7.07 15.59 -30.68
CA ASP A 18 7.46 16.05 -29.34
C ASP A 18 8.73 15.29 -28.93
N ALA A 19 9.59 15.93 -28.13
CA ALA A 19 10.83 15.34 -27.67
C ALA A 19 10.55 13.94 -27.09
N VAL A 20 11.21 12.90 -27.62
CA VAL A 20 11.10 11.55 -27.05
C VAL A 20 11.66 11.62 -25.64
N ASP A 21 10.76 11.64 -24.65
CA ASP A 21 11.15 11.39 -23.27
C ASP A 21 11.85 10.05 -23.23
N LYS A 22 13.13 10.09 -22.89
CA LYS A 22 14.00 8.93 -23.01
C LYS A 22 13.60 7.92 -21.92
N GLU A 23 13.34 6.68 -22.34
CA GLU A 23 13.28 5.53 -21.43
C GLU A 23 14.50 5.50 -20.50
N THR A 24 14.33 4.93 -19.32
CA THR A 24 15.37 4.92 -18.29
C THR A 24 16.30 3.71 -18.40
N GLY A 25 17.40 3.76 -17.64
CA GLY A 25 18.35 2.66 -17.51
C GLY A 25 19.36 2.55 -18.66
N ARG A 26 19.92 1.34 -18.82
CA ARG A 26 20.99 1.03 -19.80
C ARG A 26 20.44 0.28 -21.00
N ASN A 27 21.02 0.51 -22.18
CA ASN A 27 20.61 -0.14 -23.44
C ASN A 27 19.16 0.18 -23.84
N VAL A 28 18.79 1.47 -23.83
CA VAL A 28 17.44 1.97 -24.08
C VAL A 28 16.85 1.68 -25.47
N GLY A 29 17.66 1.17 -26.40
CA GLY A 29 17.17 0.70 -27.70
C GLY A 29 16.76 -0.78 -27.72
N TRP A 30 16.86 -1.50 -26.61
CA TRP A 30 16.61 -2.94 -26.52
C TRP A 30 15.29 -3.22 -25.81
N PRO A 31 14.57 -4.30 -26.19
CA PRO A 31 13.32 -4.71 -25.55
C PRO A 31 13.61 -5.22 -24.14
N ARG A 32 13.17 -4.47 -23.13
CA ARG A 32 13.52 -4.71 -21.73
C ARG A 32 12.28 -4.68 -20.84
N TRP A 33 12.35 -5.42 -19.74
CA TRP A 33 11.38 -5.46 -18.65
C TRP A 33 12.15 -5.46 -17.34
N CYS A 34 11.84 -4.54 -16.41
CA CYS A 34 12.61 -4.38 -15.17
C CYS A 34 14.12 -4.18 -15.40
N GLY A 35 14.46 -3.49 -16.50
CA GLY A 35 15.83 -3.28 -16.95
C GLY A 35 16.49 -4.47 -17.65
N LYS A 36 15.90 -5.66 -17.61
CA LYS A 36 16.45 -6.89 -18.19
C LYS A 36 15.96 -7.07 -19.61
N VAL A 37 16.83 -7.45 -20.54
CA VAL A 37 16.36 -7.83 -21.89
C VAL A 37 15.54 -9.11 -21.80
N TYR A 38 14.43 -9.18 -22.53
CA TYR A 38 13.59 -10.38 -22.55
C TYR A 38 13.55 -11.11 -23.89
N LYS A 39 14.23 -10.62 -24.94
CA LYS A 39 14.24 -11.27 -26.26
C LYS A 39 15.58 -11.93 -26.60
N PRO A 40 15.58 -13.12 -27.24
CA PRO A 40 16.75 -13.96 -27.44
C PRO A 40 17.83 -13.36 -28.34
N GLU A 41 17.52 -12.34 -29.15
CA GLU A 41 18.47 -11.73 -30.09
C GLU A 41 19.49 -10.80 -29.40
N TYR A 42 19.31 -10.50 -28.12
CA TYR A 42 20.12 -9.56 -27.36
C TYR A 42 20.84 -10.25 -26.19
N PRO A 43 22.06 -9.85 -25.83
CA PRO A 43 22.77 -10.45 -24.71
C PRO A 43 22.17 -10.03 -23.36
N SER A 44 22.30 -10.89 -22.35
CA SER A 44 22.02 -10.52 -20.96
C SER A 44 23.03 -9.49 -20.46
N PHE A 45 22.61 -8.67 -19.49
CA PHE A 45 23.48 -7.68 -18.85
C PHE A 45 22.95 -7.33 -17.45
N ASP A 46 23.80 -6.72 -16.60
CA ASP A 46 23.35 -6.21 -15.31
C ASP A 46 22.49 -4.94 -15.51
N PRO A 47 21.18 -4.99 -15.20
CA PRO A 47 20.27 -3.87 -15.42
C PRO A 47 20.66 -2.61 -14.64
N GLY A 48 21.38 -2.76 -13.51
CA GLY A 48 21.58 -1.69 -12.55
C GLY A 48 20.26 -1.22 -11.91
N GLY A 49 20.30 -0.06 -11.25
CA GLY A 49 19.11 0.57 -10.69
C GLY A 49 18.62 -0.02 -9.37
N GLN A 50 19.29 -1.05 -8.85
CA GLN A 50 18.96 -1.65 -7.57
C GLN A 50 19.06 -0.64 -6.43
N THR A 51 18.16 -0.73 -5.46
CA THR A 51 18.22 0.06 -4.23
C THR A 51 19.18 -0.63 -3.28
N LEU A 52 20.35 -0.02 -3.07
CA LEU A 52 21.39 -0.61 -2.23
C LEU A 52 21.29 -0.12 -0.79
N GLU A 53 21.71 -0.98 0.15
CA GLU A 53 21.93 -0.55 1.53
C GLU A 53 22.93 0.61 1.56
N PRO A 54 22.63 1.73 2.24
CA PRO A 54 23.54 2.85 2.32
C PRO A 54 24.85 2.46 3.01
N PRO A 55 25.99 3.08 2.63
CA PRO A 55 27.22 2.92 3.38
C PRO A 55 27.01 3.37 4.82
N ARG A 56 27.55 2.59 5.77
CA ARG A 56 27.52 2.95 7.19
C ARG A 56 28.47 4.12 7.43
N ASN A 57 28.03 5.08 8.23
CA ASN A 57 28.90 6.07 8.83
C ASN A 57 29.69 5.38 9.96
N GLY A 58 30.98 5.69 10.11
CA GLY A 58 31.84 5.07 11.13
C GLY A 58 31.39 5.29 12.58
N ASP A 59 30.45 6.21 12.80
CA ASP A 59 29.75 6.50 14.07
C ASP A 59 28.22 6.49 13.84
N GLU A 60 27.42 6.27 14.88
CA GLU A 60 25.97 6.48 14.82
C GLU A 60 25.60 7.97 14.72
N LEU A 61 24.65 8.30 13.87
CA LEU A 61 24.10 9.65 13.67
C LEU A 61 22.68 9.73 14.25
N LEU A 62 22.24 10.92 14.67
CA LEU A 62 20.85 11.12 15.09
C LEU A 62 19.99 11.40 13.86
N ASN A 63 19.13 10.45 13.50
CA ASN A 63 18.15 10.63 12.44
C ASN A 63 16.87 11.24 13.01
N LEU A 64 16.79 12.57 12.99
CA LEU A 64 15.58 13.32 13.32
C LEU A 64 14.66 13.37 12.09
N LYS A 65 13.40 12.93 12.25
CA LYS A 65 12.36 12.97 11.21
C LYS A 65 11.06 13.48 11.78
N ILE A 66 10.31 14.18 10.95
CA ILE A 66 8.96 14.68 11.24
C ILE A 66 8.04 14.44 10.04
N LYS A 67 6.80 14.04 10.31
CA LYS A 67 5.75 13.87 9.29
C LYS A 67 4.39 14.24 9.88
N PRO A 68 3.49 14.95 9.18
CA PRO A 68 2.12 15.07 9.67
C PRO A 68 1.49 13.67 9.78
N ARG A 69 0.70 13.41 10.82
CA ARG A 69 0.05 12.10 10.97
C ARG A 69 -0.89 11.82 9.80
N TRP A 70 -1.62 12.81 9.34
CA TRP A 70 -2.51 12.69 8.19
C TRP A 70 -1.88 13.31 6.96
N SER A 71 -2.13 12.74 5.78
CA SER A 71 -1.66 13.33 4.50
C SER A 71 -2.19 14.74 4.26
N ILE A 72 -3.41 15.01 4.74
CA ILE A 72 -4.10 16.30 4.68
C ILE A 72 -4.94 16.53 5.94
N PHE A 73 -5.13 17.81 6.29
CA PHE A 73 -6.10 18.31 7.26
C PHE A 73 -7.11 19.22 6.52
N LEU A 74 -8.33 19.36 7.06
CA LEU A 74 -9.39 20.17 6.47
C LEU A 74 -9.81 21.32 7.39
N GLN A 75 -10.24 22.43 6.78
CA GLN A 75 -10.90 23.53 7.48
C GLN A 75 -12.04 23.01 8.37
N GLY A 76 -12.05 23.47 9.63
CA GLY A 76 -12.96 22.97 10.66
C GLY A 76 -12.34 21.93 11.58
N GLU A 77 -11.18 21.36 11.23
CA GLU A 77 -10.32 20.68 12.20
C GLU A 77 -9.53 21.73 13.00
N HIS A 78 -9.58 21.63 14.33
CA HIS A 78 -8.92 22.54 15.27
C HIS A 78 -7.51 22.07 15.67
N GLN A 79 -7.22 20.79 15.50
CA GLN A 79 -5.93 20.21 15.89
C GLN A 79 -5.34 19.35 14.79
N GLY A 80 -4.06 19.60 14.52
CA GLY A 80 -3.21 18.75 13.70
C GLY A 80 -2.32 17.85 14.57
N GLN A 81 -1.71 16.84 13.95
CA GLN A 81 -0.77 15.96 14.62
C GLN A 81 0.50 15.76 13.78
N PHE A 82 1.65 15.74 14.43
CA PHE A 82 2.92 15.28 13.86
C PHE A 82 3.35 13.96 14.49
N ILE A 83 4.06 13.17 13.71
CA ILE A 83 4.81 11.99 14.12
C ILE A 83 6.29 12.40 14.16
N LEU A 84 6.95 12.13 15.27
CA LEU A 84 8.35 12.46 15.53
C LEU A 84 9.17 11.20 15.75
N ASN A 85 10.24 11.05 14.98
CA ASN A 85 11.26 10.02 15.18
C ASN A 85 12.59 10.72 15.43
N ALA A 86 13.29 10.29 16.48
CA ALA A 86 14.64 10.72 16.81
C ALA A 86 15.41 9.48 17.27
N THR A 87 16.08 8.81 16.33
CA THR A 87 16.75 7.53 16.60
C THR A 87 18.20 7.57 16.16
N PRO A 88 19.11 6.90 16.90
CA PRO A 88 20.42 6.57 16.36
C PRO A 88 20.28 5.79 15.05
N SER A 89 21.09 6.12 14.06
CA SER A 89 21.11 5.48 12.75
C SER A 89 22.54 5.35 12.25
N PRO A 90 22.93 4.18 11.72
CA PRO A 90 24.24 4.02 11.11
C PRO A 90 24.33 4.68 9.73
N TRP A 91 23.21 5.11 9.12
CA TRP A 91 23.17 5.57 7.72
C TRP A 91 22.85 7.06 7.59
N PHE A 92 21.94 7.58 8.40
CA PHE A 92 21.33 8.89 8.18
C PHE A 92 21.32 9.74 9.44
N GLY A 93 21.33 11.06 9.25
CA GLY A 93 21.14 12.01 10.33
C GLY A 93 22.29 12.99 10.44
N GLN A 94 22.39 13.60 11.61
CA GLN A 94 23.42 14.58 11.95
C GLN A 94 24.24 14.06 13.12
N GLN A 95 25.51 14.47 13.18
CA GLN A 95 26.34 14.17 14.34
C GLN A 95 25.71 14.79 15.59
N TRP A 96 25.55 13.97 16.62
CA TRP A 96 25.04 14.42 17.90
C TRP A 96 25.99 13.90 19.00
N PRO A 97 26.76 14.79 19.66
CA PRO A 97 27.88 14.38 20.54
C PRO A 97 27.47 13.43 21.67
N LEU A 98 26.21 13.48 22.09
CA LEU A 98 25.69 12.79 23.25
C LEU A 98 25.15 11.38 22.96
N LEU A 99 25.16 10.93 21.70
CA LEU A 99 24.79 9.55 21.31
C LEU A 99 25.68 8.48 21.92
N LYS A 100 26.95 8.82 22.19
CA LYS A 100 27.93 7.88 22.78
C LYS A 100 27.73 7.69 24.29
N THR A 101 26.75 8.37 24.88
CA THR A 101 26.37 8.33 26.30
C THR A 101 24.87 8.11 26.42
N THR A 102 24.33 8.00 27.64
CA THR A 102 22.88 8.07 27.84
C THR A 102 22.37 9.43 27.33
N PRO A 103 21.60 9.47 26.22
CA PRO A 103 21.24 10.74 25.62
C PRO A 103 20.33 11.54 26.57
N PRO A 104 20.63 12.81 26.85
CA PRO A 104 19.73 13.62 27.66
C PRO A 104 18.45 13.93 26.88
N PRO A 105 17.42 14.42 27.58
CA PRO A 105 16.25 14.99 26.91
C PRO A 105 16.66 16.10 25.94
N MET A 106 16.03 16.14 24.77
CA MET A 106 16.25 17.13 23.72
C MET A 106 15.02 18.03 23.62
N ASP A 107 15.22 19.34 23.69
CA ASP A 107 14.17 20.31 23.45
C ASP A 107 13.98 20.48 21.95
N ILE A 108 12.72 20.50 21.49
CA ILE A 108 12.38 20.69 20.10
C ILE A 108 11.46 21.88 19.90
N VAL A 109 11.65 22.57 18.78
CA VAL A 109 10.76 23.62 18.27
C VAL A 109 10.33 23.21 16.88
N VAL A 110 9.01 23.17 16.65
CA VAL A 110 8.43 22.96 15.32
C VAL A 110 7.83 24.28 14.85
N ASP A 111 8.23 24.73 13.67
CA ASP A 111 7.83 26.02 13.13
C ASP A 111 7.54 25.97 11.61
N ILE A 112 6.69 26.87 11.14
CA ILE A 112 6.40 27.08 9.72
C ILE A 112 7.48 27.95 9.09
N GLN A 113 7.91 27.58 7.88
CA GLN A 113 8.90 28.30 7.09
C GLN A 113 8.28 28.96 5.85
N PRO A 114 8.72 30.18 5.48
CA PRO A 114 9.79 31.01 6.10
C PRO A 114 9.34 31.92 7.26
N GLU A 115 8.05 31.92 7.62
CA GLU A 115 7.45 32.89 8.54
C GLU A 115 7.89 32.72 10.01
N ASN A 116 8.50 31.58 10.35
CA ASN A 116 8.90 31.17 11.71
C ASN A 116 7.74 31.18 12.73
N VAL A 117 6.52 30.86 12.28
CA VAL A 117 5.36 30.67 13.17
C VAL A 117 5.54 29.36 13.92
N VAL A 118 5.68 29.41 15.24
CA VAL A 118 5.89 28.22 16.08
C VAL A 118 4.57 27.46 16.25
N LEU A 119 4.56 26.20 15.83
CA LEU A 119 3.42 25.29 15.98
C LEU A 119 3.39 24.59 17.33
N LEU A 120 4.56 24.15 17.82
CA LEU A 120 4.69 23.56 19.16
C LEU A 120 6.14 23.63 19.66
N ARG A 121 6.27 23.52 20.99
CA ARG A 121 7.52 23.24 21.69
C ARG A 121 7.34 22.00 22.56
N ALA A 122 8.32 21.13 22.61
CA ALA A 122 8.28 19.94 23.44
C ALA A 122 9.69 19.53 23.86
N THR A 123 9.78 18.72 24.91
CA THR A 123 11.01 18.03 25.29
C THR A 123 10.81 16.55 25.01
N ILE A 124 11.75 15.93 24.30
CA ILE A 124 11.67 14.51 23.91
C ILE A 124 12.85 13.72 24.47
N GLN A 125 12.62 12.44 24.78
CA GLN A 125 13.66 11.51 25.19
C GLN A 125 14.14 10.71 23.97
N VAL A 126 15.44 10.67 23.71
CA VAL A 126 16.05 9.85 22.64
C VAL A 126 16.48 8.49 23.22
N PRO A 127 16.25 7.36 22.52
CA PRO A 127 15.57 7.23 21.23
C PRO A 127 14.05 7.43 21.33
N LEU A 128 13.49 8.03 20.29
CA LEU A 128 12.06 8.26 20.12
C LEU A 128 11.61 7.68 18.78
N VAL A 129 10.56 6.86 18.79
CA VAL A 129 9.97 6.29 17.58
C VAL A 129 8.46 6.50 17.63
N ASP A 130 7.90 6.97 16.52
CA ASP A 130 6.47 7.08 16.28
C ASP A 130 5.72 7.90 17.33
N SER A 131 6.38 8.89 17.91
CA SER A 131 5.78 9.74 18.94
C SER A 131 4.84 10.76 18.32
N ILE A 132 3.61 10.81 18.83
CA ILE A 132 2.58 11.71 18.33
C ILE A 132 2.57 12.98 19.20
N THR A 133 2.63 14.13 18.54
CA THR A 133 2.42 15.44 19.18
C THR A 133 1.35 16.22 18.43
N SER A 134 0.55 17.01 19.15
CA SER A 134 -0.54 17.79 18.56
C SER A 134 -0.17 19.26 18.46
N PHE A 135 -0.74 19.95 17.48
CA PHE A 135 -0.58 21.40 17.28
C PHE A 135 -1.92 22.03 16.89
N ASP A 136 -2.02 23.33 17.13
CA ASP A 136 -3.24 24.10 16.86
C ASP A 136 -3.33 24.51 15.38
N LEU A 137 -4.46 24.21 14.75
CA LEU A 137 -4.77 24.62 13.38
C LEU A 137 -5.53 25.96 13.33
N ASP A 138 -6.15 26.40 14.42
CA ASP A 138 -6.97 27.63 14.45
C ASP A 138 -6.13 28.90 14.20
N SER A 139 -4.82 28.81 14.43
CA SER A 139 -3.85 29.88 14.12
C SER A 139 -3.44 29.95 12.64
N LEU A 140 -3.87 29.00 11.81
CA LEU A 140 -3.49 28.87 10.42
C LEU A 140 -4.69 29.12 9.50
N ALA A 141 -4.41 29.60 8.29
CA ALA A 141 -5.44 29.78 7.27
C ALA A 141 -5.45 28.56 6.32
N PRO A 142 -6.62 27.98 6.03
CA PRO A 142 -6.68 26.92 5.03
C PRO A 142 -6.27 27.45 3.65
N ARG A 143 -5.46 26.68 2.91
CA ARG A 143 -4.94 27.03 1.58
C ARG A 143 -4.62 25.79 0.74
N LEU A 144 -4.48 25.97 -0.56
CA LEU A 144 -4.19 24.86 -1.49
C LEU A 144 -2.71 24.49 -1.49
N GLU A 145 -1.83 25.43 -1.15
CA GLU A 145 -0.38 25.22 -1.05
C GLU A 145 0.02 24.62 0.31
N PRO A 146 0.97 23.67 0.36
CA PRO A 146 1.37 23.08 1.63
C PRO A 146 2.06 24.09 2.55
N TYR A 147 1.92 23.89 3.85
CA TYR A 147 2.77 24.51 4.87
C TYR A 147 4.10 23.77 4.95
N ARG A 148 5.20 24.52 4.80
CA ARG A 148 6.55 24.02 5.00
C ARG A 148 6.89 24.07 6.47
N VAL A 149 7.33 22.94 7.02
CA VAL A 149 7.59 22.79 8.44
C VAL A 149 9.05 22.42 8.67
N ARG A 150 9.65 23.03 9.67
CA ARG A 150 10.96 22.67 10.21
C ARG A 150 10.79 22.24 11.66
N VAL A 151 11.45 21.15 12.03
CA VAL A 151 11.74 20.83 13.43
C VAL A 151 13.20 21.11 13.69
N THR A 152 13.47 21.76 14.82
CA THR A 152 14.82 22.04 15.32
C THR A 152 14.96 21.47 16.72
N GLY A 153 15.94 20.59 16.93
CA GLY A 153 16.28 20.00 18.22
C GLY A 153 17.52 20.65 18.84
N PHE A 154 17.50 20.84 20.16
CA PHE A 154 18.52 21.52 20.95
C PHE A 154 18.87 20.72 22.21
N THR A 155 20.16 20.69 22.54
CA THR A 155 20.68 20.18 23.82
C THR A 155 21.71 21.14 24.39
N GLY A 156 21.30 21.97 25.36
CA GLY A 156 22.19 22.97 25.96
C GLY A 156 22.77 23.93 24.91
N ASN A 157 24.09 24.00 24.82
CA ASN A 157 24.83 24.88 23.89
C ASN A 157 25.30 24.17 22.62
N GLU A 158 24.79 22.98 22.32
CA GLU A 158 25.20 22.22 21.13
C GLU A 158 24.61 22.78 19.83
N ILE A 159 25.20 22.37 18.70
CA ILE A 159 24.71 22.72 17.37
C ILE A 159 23.32 22.11 17.17
N PRO A 160 22.31 22.90 16.76
CA PRO A 160 20.97 22.40 16.58
C PRO A 160 20.86 21.42 15.43
N ILE A 161 20.05 20.37 15.61
CA ILE A 161 19.75 19.37 14.59
C ILE A 161 18.41 19.71 13.96
N THR A 162 18.33 19.64 12.63
CA THR A 162 17.09 20.01 11.92
C THR A 162 16.54 18.90 11.03
N ALA A 163 15.22 18.86 10.90
CA ALA A 163 14.52 18.09 9.88
C ALA A 163 13.35 18.90 9.31
N ARG A 164 12.85 18.49 8.14
CA ARG A 164 11.81 19.23 7.41
C ARG A 164 10.71 18.30 6.91
N THR A 165 9.52 18.85 6.79
CA THR A 165 8.36 18.18 6.18
C THR A 165 7.41 19.23 5.63
N GLU A 166 6.33 18.76 5.02
CA GLU A 166 5.24 19.59 4.54
C GLU A 166 3.90 18.97 4.97
N PHE A 167 2.88 19.80 5.20
CA PHE A 167 1.50 19.33 5.39
C PHE A 167 0.51 20.25 4.67
N TYR A 168 -0.63 19.69 4.30
CA TYR A 168 -1.73 20.44 3.71
C TYR A 168 -2.81 20.70 4.76
N TYR A 169 -3.23 21.96 4.89
CA TYR A 169 -4.44 22.36 5.60
C TYR A 169 -5.36 22.99 4.57
N LEU A 170 -6.26 22.19 4.02
CA LEU A 170 -7.05 22.53 2.86
C LEU A 170 -8.36 23.21 3.26
N PRO A 171 -8.93 24.07 2.40
CA PRO A 171 -10.32 24.52 2.55
C PRO A 171 -11.28 23.34 2.66
N GLU A 172 -12.43 23.58 3.27
CA GLU A 172 -13.47 22.56 3.35
C GLU A 172 -13.97 22.22 1.94
N LYS A 173 -13.97 20.93 1.58
CA LYS A 173 -14.45 20.47 0.27
C LYS A 173 -15.98 20.39 0.31
N THR A 174 -16.65 21.30 -0.41
CA THR A 174 -18.11 21.44 -0.40
C THR A 174 -18.85 20.47 -1.33
N SER A 175 -18.13 19.78 -2.21
CA SER A 175 -18.64 18.74 -3.13
C SER A 175 -17.72 17.52 -3.15
N GLY A 176 -18.28 16.35 -3.47
CA GLY A 176 -17.52 15.11 -3.61
C GLY A 176 -17.00 14.53 -2.29
N SER A 177 -15.92 13.76 -2.40
CA SER A 177 -15.25 13.09 -1.28
C SER A 177 -13.88 13.67 -0.97
N VAL A 178 -13.32 13.22 0.17
CA VAL A 178 -11.94 13.45 0.57
C VAL A 178 -11.38 12.14 1.12
N THR A 179 -10.16 11.79 0.71
CA THR A 179 -9.43 10.65 1.29
C THR A 179 -8.10 11.11 1.85
N ARG A 180 -7.81 10.72 3.10
CA ARG A 180 -6.52 10.95 3.73
C ARG A 180 -5.87 9.64 4.17
N LEU A 181 -4.54 9.64 4.17
CA LEU A 181 -3.73 8.51 4.59
C LEU A 181 -3.18 8.76 6.00
N ASP A 182 -3.16 7.73 6.84
CA ASP A 182 -2.46 7.73 8.14
C ASP A 182 -0.98 7.44 7.89
N ASN A 183 -0.09 8.42 8.03
CA ASN A 183 1.35 8.23 7.92
C ASN A 183 1.94 7.36 9.05
N LEU A 184 1.21 7.09 10.14
CA LEU A 184 1.69 6.22 11.22
C LEU A 184 1.49 4.74 10.89
N ASN A 185 0.28 4.40 10.42
CA ASN A 185 -0.14 3.01 10.23
C ASN A 185 -0.36 2.64 8.76
N GLY A 186 -0.45 3.62 7.85
CA GLY A 186 -0.67 3.46 6.41
C GLY A 186 -2.14 3.44 5.97
N GLY A 187 -3.10 3.42 6.89
CA GLY A 187 -4.52 3.18 6.57
C GLY A 187 -5.24 4.34 5.88
N PHE A 188 -6.27 4.01 5.10
CA PHE A 188 -7.13 5.00 4.44
C PHE A 188 -8.23 5.48 5.37
N HIS A 189 -8.52 6.78 5.33
CA HIS A 189 -9.72 7.36 5.92
C HIS A 189 -10.47 8.13 4.85
N HIS A 190 -11.74 7.81 4.69
CA HIS A 190 -12.57 8.36 3.65
C HIS A 190 -13.70 9.20 4.26
N ARG A 191 -14.02 10.29 3.57
CA ARG A 191 -15.05 11.24 3.93
C ARG A 191 -15.88 11.56 2.70
N SER A 192 -17.19 11.47 2.81
CA SER A 192 -18.14 11.83 1.74
C SER A 192 -19.50 12.18 2.36
N PRO A 193 -20.51 12.57 1.56
CA PRO A 193 -21.88 12.68 2.06
C PRO A 193 -22.42 11.38 2.67
N ALA A 194 -22.00 10.21 2.17
CA ALA A 194 -22.38 8.90 2.72
C ALA A 194 -21.83 8.68 4.14
N THR A 195 -20.70 9.28 4.48
CA THR A 195 -20.12 9.25 5.85
C THR A 195 -20.57 10.44 6.72
N HIS A 196 -21.60 11.17 6.27
CA HIS A 196 -22.08 12.41 6.90
C HIS A 196 -20.98 13.45 7.11
N GLY A 197 -20.03 13.55 6.16
CA GLY A 197 -18.94 14.51 6.22
C GLY A 197 -17.91 14.22 7.32
N ARG A 198 -17.82 12.98 7.81
CA ARG A 198 -16.80 12.55 8.78
C ARG A 198 -15.78 11.62 8.13
N PHE A 199 -14.53 11.71 8.57
CA PHE A 199 -13.52 10.71 8.20
C PHE A 199 -13.78 9.40 8.93
N GLU A 200 -14.01 8.33 8.16
CA GLU A 200 -14.19 6.98 8.66
C GLU A 200 -13.10 6.05 8.12
N PRO A 201 -12.67 5.02 8.90
CA PRO A 201 -11.72 4.03 8.42
C PRO A 201 -12.24 3.34 7.17
N PHE A 202 -11.37 3.22 6.17
CA PHE A 202 -11.69 2.60 4.90
C PHE A 202 -10.62 1.56 4.55
N LEU A 203 -11.04 0.33 4.28
CA LEU A 203 -10.19 -0.74 3.76
C LEU A 203 -10.71 -1.04 2.35
N PRO A 204 -10.08 -0.54 1.28
CA PRO A 204 -10.49 -0.87 -0.08
C PRO A 204 -10.30 -2.36 -0.32
N TYR A 205 -11.39 -3.05 -0.61
CA TYR A 205 -11.42 -4.46 -0.96
C TYR A 205 -12.29 -4.66 -2.20
N GLY A 206 -11.71 -5.27 -3.23
CA GLY A 206 -12.40 -5.47 -4.51
C GLY A 206 -11.46 -5.84 -5.63
N PHE A 207 -11.76 -5.34 -6.83
CA PHE A 207 -11.08 -5.71 -8.07
C PHE A 207 -10.69 -4.49 -8.91
N TYR A 208 -9.73 -4.69 -9.80
CA TYR A 208 -9.71 -3.95 -11.05
C TYR A 208 -10.96 -4.32 -11.84
N ALA A 209 -11.69 -3.34 -12.37
CA ALA A 209 -13.00 -3.52 -12.97
C ALA A 209 -12.93 -3.14 -14.45
N SER A 210 -13.10 -4.16 -15.31
CA SER A 210 -13.07 -4.00 -16.76
C SER A 210 -14.17 -3.08 -17.28
N CYS A 211 -13.86 -2.28 -18.31
CA CYS A 211 -14.87 -1.68 -19.17
C CYS A 211 -15.69 -2.79 -19.87
N ASP A 212 -15.01 -3.67 -20.59
CA ASP A 212 -15.64 -4.75 -21.32
C ASP A 212 -16.34 -5.74 -20.39
N ARG A 213 -17.61 -6.05 -20.70
CA ARG A 213 -18.47 -7.00 -19.97
C ARG A 213 -18.77 -6.60 -18.51
N PHE A 214 -18.48 -5.36 -18.12
CA PHE A 214 -18.83 -4.87 -16.78
C PHE A 214 -19.19 -3.38 -16.78
N LEU A 215 -18.22 -2.46 -16.70
CA LEU A 215 -18.52 -1.02 -16.55
C LEU A 215 -19.14 -0.41 -17.81
N CYS A 216 -18.78 -0.90 -19.00
CA CYS A 216 -19.29 -0.40 -20.28
C CYS A 216 -20.32 -1.35 -20.91
N ASP A 217 -20.78 -2.35 -20.17
CA ASP A 217 -21.77 -3.30 -20.65
C ASP A 217 -23.16 -2.64 -20.74
N LYS A 218 -24.01 -3.12 -21.64
CA LYS A 218 -25.40 -2.64 -21.76
C LYS A 218 -26.21 -2.82 -20.48
N ASN A 219 -25.85 -3.80 -19.65
CA ASN A 219 -26.46 -4.09 -18.36
C ASN A 219 -25.58 -3.64 -17.17
N SER A 220 -24.65 -2.70 -17.39
CA SER A 220 -23.67 -2.21 -16.39
C SER A 220 -24.27 -1.99 -15.01
N ARG A 221 -25.41 -1.29 -14.91
CA ARG A 221 -26.08 -1.02 -13.63
C ARG A 221 -26.46 -2.28 -12.84
N GLN A 222 -26.95 -3.32 -13.49
CA GLN A 222 -27.28 -4.58 -12.80
C GLN A 222 -26.01 -5.29 -12.32
N LEU A 223 -24.97 -5.28 -13.14
CA LEU A 223 -23.68 -5.89 -12.81
C LEU A 223 -22.99 -5.16 -11.65
N ILE A 224 -22.95 -3.83 -11.69
CA ILE A 224 -22.42 -2.97 -10.62
C ILE A 224 -23.20 -3.19 -9.32
N LYS A 225 -24.54 -3.24 -9.40
CA LYS A 225 -25.36 -3.53 -8.22
C LYS A 225 -25.02 -4.89 -7.63
N LYS A 226 -24.90 -5.92 -8.47
CA LYS A 226 -24.53 -7.26 -8.02
C LYS A 226 -23.15 -7.26 -7.36
N TYR A 227 -22.17 -6.60 -7.95
CA TYR A 227 -20.82 -6.49 -7.38
C TYR A 227 -20.85 -5.84 -5.99
N HIS A 228 -21.60 -4.75 -5.82
CA HIS A 228 -21.82 -4.12 -4.53
C HIS A 228 -22.54 -5.05 -3.54
N ASP A 229 -23.62 -5.71 -3.97
CA ASP A 229 -24.42 -6.62 -3.13
C ASP A 229 -23.62 -7.88 -2.71
N ASP A 230 -22.63 -8.28 -3.49
CA ASP A 230 -21.67 -9.35 -3.17
C ASP A 230 -20.69 -8.92 -2.05
N GLY A 231 -20.75 -7.67 -1.57
CA GLY A 231 -20.04 -7.19 -0.38
C GLY A 231 -18.74 -6.44 -0.66
N PHE A 232 -18.36 -6.24 -1.93
CA PHE A 232 -17.20 -5.44 -2.29
C PHE A 232 -17.50 -3.95 -2.08
N ASN A 233 -16.55 -3.23 -1.48
CA ASN A 233 -16.72 -1.81 -1.16
C ASN A 233 -15.90 -0.88 -2.07
N SER A 234 -15.08 -1.45 -2.95
CA SER A 234 -14.23 -0.65 -3.84
C SER A 234 -13.89 -1.35 -5.16
N LEU A 235 -13.37 -0.56 -6.11
CA LEU A 235 -12.75 -1.06 -7.35
C LEU A 235 -11.69 -0.09 -7.91
N VAL A 236 -10.86 -0.57 -8.84
CA VAL A 236 -10.09 0.29 -9.76
C VAL A 236 -10.82 0.30 -11.10
N SER A 237 -11.29 1.45 -11.55
CA SER A 237 -12.16 1.55 -12.72
C SER A 237 -11.35 1.59 -14.02
N LEU A 238 -11.26 0.49 -14.77
CA LEU A 238 -10.55 0.44 -16.07
C LEU A 238 -11.37 1.06 -17.21
N THR A 239 -11.88 2.27 -16.97
CA THR A 239 -12.65 3.11 -17.90
C THR A 239 -12.59 4.55 -17.40
N THR A 240 -12.99 5.52 -18.23
CA THR A 240 -13.02 6.93 -17.84
C THR A 240 -14.44 7.46 -17.67
N VAL A 241 -14.57 8.60 -17.00
CA VAL A 241 -15.84 9.31 -16.85
C VAL A 241 -16.41 9.76 -18.19
N PHE A 242 -15.58 9.89 -19.24
CA PHE A 242 -16.05 10.25 -20.57
C PHE A 242 -16.75 9.09 -21.27
N ASP A 243 -16.39 7.86 -20.94
CA ASP A 243 -16.98 6.65 -21.51
C ASP A 243 -18.14 6.11 -20.66
N SER A 244 -18.06 6.28 -19.33
CA SER A 244 -18.96 5.59 -18.37
C SER A 244 -19.55 6.51 -17.30
N ARG A 245 -19.90 7.77 -17.65
CA ARG A 245 -20.41 8.78 -16.70
C ARG A 245 -21.58 8.26 -15.86
N ALA A 246 -22.56 7.64 -16.51
CA ALA A 246 -23.78 7.18 -15.85
C ALA A 246 -23.51 6.06 -14.84
N GLU A 247 -22.45 5.28 -15.05
CA GLU A 247 -21.98 4.23 -14.15
C GLU A 247 -21.24 4.81 -12.95
N TYR A 248 -20.39 5.82 -13.14
CA TYR A 248 -19.78 6.55 -12.02
C TYR A 248 -20.85 7.17 -11.11
N GLU A 249 -21.83 7.86 -11.68
CA GLU A 249 -22.96 8.43 -10.92
C GLU A 249 -23.77 7.34 -10.19
N TYR A 250 -23.90 6.15 -10.79
CA TYR A 250 -24.58 5.03 -10.16
C TYR A 250 -23.76 4.42 -9.01
N MET A 251 -22.45 4.25 -9.18
CA MET A 251 -21.54 3.82 -8.10
C MET A 251 -21.58 4.77 -6.90
N GLU A 252 -21.64 6.08 -7.15
CA GLU A 252 -21.83 7.10 -6.10
C GLU A 252 -23.11 6.89 -5.31
N SER A 253 -24.22 6.58 -5.99
CA SER A 253 -25.50 6.31 -5.32
C SER A 253 -25.48 5.08 -4.41
N LEU A 254 -24.49 4.20 -4.58
CA LEU A 254 -24.30 2.98 -3.78
C LEU A 254 -23.20 3.14 -2.71
N ASP A 255 -22.48 4.27 -2.64
CA ASP A 255 -21.19 4.39 -1.92
C ASP A 255 -20.18 3.29 -2.34
N LEU A 256 -20.22 2.87 -3.62
CA LEU A 256 -19.23 1.97 -4.18
C LEU A 256 -18.03 2.79 -4.65
N ARG A 257 -16.96 2.76 -3.85
CA ARG A 257 -15.83 3.68 -4.01
C ARG A 257 -14.87 3.23 -5.11
N PHE A 258 -14.22 4.15 -5.79
CA PHE A 258 -13.30 3.80 -6.87
C PHE A 258 -11.96 4.54 -6.82
N MET A 259 -10.92 3.84 -7.23
CA MET A 259 -9.65 4.42 -7.63
C MET A 259 -9.73 4.72 -9.13
N TYR A 260 -9.60 5.98 -9.49
CA TYR A 260 -9.81 6.43 -10.87
C TYR A 260 -8.57 6.16 -11.74
N ASP A 261 -8.78 5.53 -12.90
CA ASP A 261 -7.70 5.11 -13.81
C ASP A 261 -7.18 6.29 -14.66
N LEU A 262 -5.89 6.58 -14.50
CA LEU A 262 -5.14 7.54 -15.33
C LEU A 262 -3.96 6.87 -16.06
N ARG A 263 -3.84 5.55 -16.07
CA ARG A 263 -2.66 4.82 -16.60
C ARG A 263 -2.37 5.09 -18.06
N SER A 264 -3.39 5.35 -18.87
CA SER A 264 -3.21 5.71 -20.29
C SER A 264 -2.99 7.22 -20.51
N TYR A 265 -3.09 8.03 -19.46
CA TYR A 265 -3.14 9.50 -19.55
C TYR A 265 -1.97 10.21 -18.87
N TYR A 266 -1.35 9.63 -17.83
CA TYR A 266 -0.34 10.34 -17.00
C TYR A 266 0.85 10.91 -17.78
N LYS A 267 1.17 10.36 -18.96
CA LYS A 267 2.22 10.87 -19.84
C LYS A 267 1.84 12.16 -20.60
N ASN A 268 0.56 12.53 -20.61
CA ASN A 268 0.05 13.73 -21.26
C ASN A 268 -0.67 14.61 -20.23
N LEU A 269 0.02 15.65 -19.76
CA LEU A 269 -0.47 16.55 -18.70
C LEU A 269 -1.77 17.29 -19.05
N THR A 270 -2.04 17.53 -20.35
CA THR A 270 -3.32 18.09 -20.80
C THR A 270 -4.45 17.10 -20.57
N ALA A 271 -4.24 15.84 -20.95
CA ALA A 271 -5.22 14.78 -20.74
C ALA A 271 -5.43 14.49 -19.26
N VAL A 272 -4.37 14.48 -18.44
CA VAL A 272 -4.49 14.39 -16.97
C VAL A 272 -5.40 15.50 -16.43
N ARG A 273 -5.17 16.75 -16.86
CA ARG A 273 -5.99 17.88 -16.43
C ARG A 273 -7.46 17.72 -16.79
N GLU A 274 -7.77 17.28 -18.02
CA GLU A 274 -9.14 17.03 -18.48
C GLU A 274 -9.83 15.94 -17.64
N GLN A 275 -9.16 14.80 -17.45
CA GLN A 275 -9.67 13.67 -16.69
C GLN A 275 -9.94 14.02 -15.23
N VAL A 276 -8.98 14.62 -14.55
CA VAL A 276 -9.08 14.98 -13.12
C VAL A 276 -10.15 16.04 -12.90
N THR A 277 -10.20 17.06 -13.78
CA THR A 277 -11.23 18.12 -13.68
C THR A 277 -12.65 17.54 -13.79
N ALA A 278 -12.83 16.50 -14.61
CA ALA A 278 -14.13 15.90 -14.85
C ALA A 278 -14.63 14.99 -13.71
N ILE A 279 -13.74 14.47 -12.85
CA ILE A 279 -14.07 13.48 -11.82
C ILE A 279 -13.86 13.93 -10.37
N LYS A 280 -13.08 15.00 -10.13
CA LYS A 280 -12.67 15.45 -8.77
C LYS A 280 -13.78 15.69 -7.75
N ASP A 281 -15.02 15.89 -8.21
CA ASP A 281 -16.20 16.18 -7.39
C ASP A 281 -17.12 14.96 -7.20
N SER A 282 -16.70 13.78 -7.68
CA SER A 282 -17.35 12.51 -7.37
C SER A 282 -17.36 12.25 -5.86
N GLN A 283 -18.46 11.69 -5.36
CA GLN A 283 -18.58 11.32 -3.94
C GLN A 283 -17.95 9.97 -3.60
N ALA A 284 -17.60 9.18 -4.61
CA ALA A 284 -17.10 7.82 -4.47
C ALA A 284 -15.63 7.66 -4.86
N ILE A 285 -14.99 8.68 -5.45
CA ILE A 285 -13.56 8.63 -5.71
C ILE A 285 -12.79 8.57 -4.39
N PHE A 286 -11.80 7.68 -4.28
CA PHE A 286 -10.93 7.63 -3.10
C PHE A 286 -9.45 7.84 -3.40
N ALA A 287 -9.00 7.65 -4.64
CA ALA A 287 -7.62 7.82 -5.07
C ALA A 287 -7.53 7.94 -6.60
N TYR A 288 -6.39 8.41 -7.10
CA TYR A 288 -6.03 8.34 -8.52
C TYR A 288 -4.97 7.27 -8.74
N TRP A 289 -5.14 6.41 -9.74
CA TRP A 289 -4.11 5.48 -10.19
C TRP A 289 -3.35 6.09 -11.38
N ALA A 290 -2.14 6.59 -11.13
CA ALA A 290 -1.42 7.35 -12.14
C ALA A 290 -0.76 6.45 -13.18
N SER A 291 -0.09 5.38 -12.76
CA SER A 291 0.75 4.58 -13.65
C SER A 291 0.74 3.11 -13.27
N ASP A 292 0.71 2.30 -14.33
CA ASP A 292 0.79 0.85 -14.32
C ASP A 292 2.21 0.45 -14.70
N GLU A 293 2.92 -0.22 -13.79
CA GLU A 293 4.27 -0.79 -13.99
C GLU A 293 5.29 0.14 -14.72
N PRO A 294 5.47 1.42 -14.34
CA PRO A 294 6.43 2.30 -15.01
C PRO A 294 7.88 1.83 -14.86
N ASP A 295 8.17 1.03 -13.84
CA ASP A 295 9.45 0.36 -13.62
C ASP A 295 9.68 -0.81 -14.59
N GLY A 296 8.61 -1.52 -14.96
CA GLY A 296 8.60 -2.55 -16.00
C GLY A 296 8.78 -1.95 -17.40
N HIS A 297 7.95 -0.94 -17.72
CA HIS A 297 7.97 -0.21 -19.00
C HIS A 297 9.15 0.77 -19.15
N GLN A 298 9.85 1.04 -18.06
CA GLN A 298 11.02 1.92 -18.00
C GLN A 298 10.75 3.36 -18.38
N ASP A 299 9.57 3.84 -17.98
CA ASP A 299 9.12 5.18 -18.27
C ASP A 299 10.02 6.25 -17.65
N ALA A 300 10.05 7.43 -18.26
CA ALA A 300 10.85 8.54 -17.76
C ALA A 300 10.45 8.90 -16.31
N PHE A 301 11.44 9.04 -15.42
CA PHE A 301 11.21 9.18 -13.97
C PHE A 301 10.31 10.36 -13.58
N HIS A 302 10.28 11.43 -14.37
CA HIS A 302 9.53 12.64 -14.05
C HIS A 302 8.02 12.52 -14.35
N LEU A 303 7.59 11.53 -15.16
CA LEU A 303 6.20 11.45 -15.63
C LEU A 303 5.20 11.33 -14.47
N VAL A 304 5.50 10.49 -13.47
CA VAL A 304 4.64 10.32 -12.30
C VAL A 304 4.66 11.56 -11.39
N THR A 305 5.81 12.24 -11.25
CA THR A 305 5.90 13.47 -10.44
C THR A 305 5.15 14.63 -11.08
N ASP A 306 5.23 14.76 -12.41
CA ASP A 306 4.58 15.84 -13.14
C ASP A 306 3.05 15.63 -13.17
N ALA A 307 2.61 14.38 -13.37
CA ALA A 307 1.19 14.02 -13.25
C ALA A 307 0.65 14.31 -11.84
N ARG A 308 1.41 13.96 -10.79
CA ARG A 308 1.06 14.29 -9.39
C ARG A 308 0.89 15.79 -9.20
N ASP A 309 1.79 16.60 -9.73
CA ASP A 309 1.75 18.05 -9.53
C ASP A 309 0.53 18.66 -10.24
N VAL A 310 0.18 18.18 -11.44
CA VAL A 310 -1.07 18.55 -12.12
C VAL A 310 -2.29 18.11 -11.32
N ILE A 311 -2.35 16.86 -10.87
CA ILE A 311 -3.47 16.32 -10.08
C ILE A 311 -3.67 17.15 -8.82
N ARG A 312 -2.62 17.41 -8.03
CA ARG A 312 -2.73 18.19 -6.79
C ARG A 312 -3.10 19.66 -7.02
N SER A 313 -2.75 20.22 -8.19
CA SER A 313 -3.21 21.58 -8.55
C SER A 313 -4.72 21.68 -8.79
N ILE A 314 -5.38 20.55 -9.04
CA ILE A 314 -6.82 20.46 -9.37
C ILE A 314 -7.61 19.84 -8.22
N ASP A 315 -7.08 18.78 -7.62
CA ASP A 315 -7.70 17.97 -6.57
C ASP A 315 -6.67 17.52 -5.53
N PRO A 316 -6.28 18.39 -4.58
CA PRO A 316 -5.35 18.04 -3.51
C PRO A 316 -5.96 17.13 -2.41
N TYR A 317 -7.22 16.71 -2.58
CA TYR A 317 -8.00 15.99 -1.56
C TYR A 317 -7.89 14.47 -1.65
N HIS A 318 -7.23 13.94 -2.69
CA HIS A 318 -7.12 12.51 -2.93
C HIS A 318 -5.66 12.08 -3.16
N PRO A 319 -5.25 10.93 -2.62
CA PRO A 319 -3.91 10.38 -2.81
C PRO A 319 -3.72 9.82 -4.22
N LEU A 320 -2.45 9.76 -4.63
CA LEU A 320 -2.03 9.20 -5.92
C LEU A 320 -1.28 7.88 -5.75
N ALA A 321 -1.63 6.89 -6.57
CA ALA A 321 -1.05 5.55 -6.56
C ALA A 321 -0.18 5.27 -7.79
N VAL A 322 0.85 4.45 -7.58
CA VAL A 322 1.65 3.81 -8.64
C VAL A 322 1.69 2.30 -8.40
N THR A 323 1.58 1.52 -9.46
CA THR A 323 1.78 0.07 -9.43
C THR A 323 3.20 -0.27 -9.86
N LEU A 324 3.90 -1.13 -9.13
CA LEU A 324 5.24 -1.59 -9.45
C LEU A 324 5.27 -3.12 -9.58
N ASN A 325 5.91 -3.62 -10.64
CA ASN A 325 6.11 -5.06 -10.84
C ASN A 325 7.57 -5.49 -10.65
N CYS A 326 8.53 -4.59 -10.73
CA CYS A 326 9.94 -4.96 -10.59
C CYS A 326 10.30 -5.15 -9.12
N GLN A 327 11.06 -6.20 -8.83
CA GLN A 327 11.46 -6.49 -7.45
C GLN A 327 12.38 -5.39 -6.93
N ASP A 328 13.33 -4.97 -7.76
CA ASP A 328 14.34 -3.98 -7.40
C ASP A 328 14.89 -3.26 -8.63
N TYR A 329 14.13 -2.27 -9.11
CA TYR A 329 14.54 -1.44 -10.23
C TYR A 329 14.11 0.02 -10.03
N TYR A 330 15.06 0.89 -9.69
CA TYR A 330 14.88 2.33 -9.46
C TYR A 330 13.67 2.70 -8.59
N TYR A 331 13.48 1.98 -7.46
CA TYR A 331 12.34 2.19 -6.55
C TYR A 331 12.16 3.66 -6.15
N GLY A 332 13.25 4.34 -5.77
CA GLY A 332 13.20 5.75 -5.33
C GLY A 332 12.61 6.67 -6.40
N PRO A 333 13.22 6.76 -7.60
CA PRO A 333 12.68 7.55 -8.71
C PRO A 333 11.23 7.19 -9.08
N TYR A 334 10.89 5.91 -9.25
CA TYR A 334 9.55 5.51 -9.69
C TYR A 334 8.44 5.75 -8.66
N THR A 335 8.79 5.85 -7.37
CA THR A 335 7.81 6.13 -6.31
C THR A 335 7.81 7.58 -5.83
N ALA A 336 8.63 8.45 -6.42
CA ALA A 336 8.78 9.84 -5.98
C ALA A 336 7.47 10.64 -6.08
N GLY A 337 6.64 10.33 -7.08
CA GLY A 337 5.34 10.97 -7.30
C GLY A 337 4.19 10.37 -6.49
N ALA A 338 4.36 9.20 -5.87
CA ALA A 338 3.24 8.43 -5.32
C ALA A 338 3.04 8.64 -3.81
N ASP A 339 1.78 8.63 -3.37
CA ASP A 339 1.39 8.51 -1.96
C ASP A 339 1.13 7.05 -1.58
N ILE A 340 0.72 6.24 -2.56
CA ILE A 340 0.42 4.82 -2.45
C ILE A 340 1.32 4.04 -3.41
N VAL A 341 1.94 2.97 -2.93
CA VAL A 341 2.69 2.02 -3.77
C VAL A 341 1.95 0.70 -3.76
N MET A 342 1.51 0.27 -4.93
CA MET A 342 0.82 -0.99 -5.17
C MET A 342 1.85 -1.96 -5.72
N GLU A 343 1.97 -3.14 -5.13
CA GLU A 343 2.83 -4.18 -5.69
C GLU A 343 2.02 -5.13 -6.57
N ASP A 344 2.62 -5.54 -7.69
CA ASP A 344 2.01 -6.35 -8.73
C ASP A 344 2.65 -7.75 -8.85
N ALA A 345 2.93 -8.40 -7.72
CA ALA A 345 3.45 -9.76 -7.73
C ALA A 345 2.32 -10.78 -7.95
N TYR A 346 2.32 -11.41 -9.13
CA TYR A 346 1.44 -12.54 -9.48
C TYR A 346 2.22 -13.85 -9.57
N PRO A 347 2.46 -14.56 -8.46
CA PRO A 347 3.41 -15.66 -8.42
C PRO A 347 2.82 -17.03 -8.83
N ILE A 348 1.51 -17.18 -8.90
CA ILE A 348 0.90 -18.51 -8.98
C ILE A 348 0.83 -19.01 -10.42
N GLY A 349 1.44 -20.17 -10.67
CA GLY A 349 1.38 -20.83 -11.97
C GLY A 349 2.38 -20.29 -13.00
N ILE A 350 3.35 -19.48 -12.59
CA ILE A 350 4.44 -19.01 -13.46
C ILE A 350 5.54 -20.07 -13.64
N ASN A 351 6.26 -19.98 -14.76
CA ASN A 351 7.58 -20.60 -14.87
C ASN A 351 8.64 -19.57 -14.50
N THR A 352 9.29 -19.75 -13.35
CA THR A 352 10.26 -18.79 -12.82
C THR A 352 11.62 -18.82 -13.50
N THR A 353 11.86 -19.81 -14.35
CA THR A 353 13.17 -20.04 -14.98
C THR A 353 13.18 -19.84 -16.48
N TRP A 354 12.01 -19.78 -17.13
CA TRP A 354 11.92 -19.70 -18.58
C TRP A 354 10.72 -18.85 -19.03
N SER A 355 11.01 -17.84 -19.86
CA SER A 355 10.02 -16.89 -20.34
C SER A 355 9.21 -17.43 -21.53
N LYS A 356 8.02 -16.87 -21.74
CA LYS A 356 7.26 -17.06 -22.99
C LYS A 356 7.99 -16.53 -24.23
N TRP A 357 9.01 -15.70 -24.03
CA TRP A 357 9.83 -15.10 -25.07
C TRP A 357 11.01 -16.00 -25.51
N GLY A 358 11.17 -17.18 -24.92
CA GLY A 358 12.24 -18.11 -25.28
C GLY A 358 13.60 -17.77 -24.66
N THR A 359 13.60 -17.08 -23.51
CA THR A 359 14.81 -16.72 -22.75
C THR A 359 14.77 -17.33 -21.36
N THR A 360 15.94 -17.57 -20.76
CA THR A 360 16.00 -17.88 -19.32
C THR A 360 15.58 -16.66 -18.51
N CYS A 361 15.00 -16.88 -17.34
CA CYS A 361 14.70 -15.83 -16.37
C CYS A 361 15.68 -15.90 -15.21
N ASN A 362 16.38 -14.80 -14.97
CA ASN A 362 17.28 -14.61 -13.84
C ASN A 362 17.43 -13.12 -13.51
N THR A 363 18.41 -12.76 -12.68
CA THR A 363 18.66 -11.38 -12.25
C THR A 363 19.15 -10.44 -13.38
N THR A 364 19.49 -10.97 -14.56
CA THR A 364 20.09 -10.23 -15.69
C THR A 364 19.38 -10.41 -17.02
N TYR A 365 18.36 -11.28 -17.10
CA TYR A 365 17.74 -11.66 -18.36
C TYR A 365 16.34 -12.22 -18.17
N GLY A 366 15.52 -12.05 -19.20
CA GLY A 366 14.17 -12.59 -19.29
C GLY A 366 13.10 -11.78 -18.60
N ASP A 367 11.87 -12.11 -18.97
CA ASP A 367 10.62 -11.63 -18.35
C ASP A 367 9.72 -12.85 -18.15
N CYS A 368 9.40 -13.16 -16.90
CA CYS A 368 8.57 -14.30 -16.51
C CYS A 368 7.23 -13.87 -15.88
N GLY A 369 6.80 -12.63 -16.10
CA GLY A 369 5.56 -12.06 -15.56
C GLY A 369 5.71 -11.53 -14.13
N CYS A 370 6.40 -12.26 -13.25
CA CYS A 370 6.67 -11.86 -11.86
C CYS A 370 8.20 -11.79 -11.64
N ASP A 371 8.73 -10.58 -11.49
CA ASP A 371 10.18 -10.36 -11.46
C ASP A 371 10.85 -11.03 -10.25
N ASN A 372 11.79 -11.95 -10.52
CA ASN A 372 12.54 -12.76 -9.54
C ASN A 372 11.70 -13.57 -8.54
N CYS A 373 10.43 -13.83 -8.84
CA CYS A 373 9.55 -14.61 -7.99
C CYS A 373 9.94 -16.11 -7.98
N ARG A 374 9.56 -16.81 -6.91
CA ARG A 374 9.81 -18.25 -6.69
C ARG A 374 8.63 -19.13 -7.10
N GLY A 375 7.46 -18.54 -7.31
CA GLY A 375 6.29 -19.22 -7.84
C GLY A 375 5.32 -19.69 -6.77
N GLY A 376 5.13 -18.92 -5.68
CA GLY A 376 4.20 -19.27 -4.61
C GLY A 376 3.71 -18.07 -3.80
N VAL A 377 2.76 -18.32 -2.90
CA VAL A 377 2.07 -17.27 -2.10
C VAL A 377 3.01 -16.38 -1.27
N TYR A 378 4.24 -16.84 -0.99
CA TYR A 378 5.24 -16.11 -0.21
C TYR A 378 6.03 -15.07 -1.01
N ASP A 379 5.89 -15.03 -2.33
CA ASP A 379 6.43 -13.94 -3.13
C ASP A 379 5.74 -12.61 -2.80
N VAL A 380 4.46 -12.64 -2.40
CA VAL A 380 3.67 -11.46 -1.99
C VAL A 380 4.26 -10.77 -0.74
N PRO A 381 4.39 -11.45 0.43
CA PRO A 381 5.01 -10.82 1.60
C PRO A 381 6.48 -10.47 1.38
N GLU A 382 7.23 -11.26 0.60
CA GLU A 382 8.62 -10.93 0.23
C GLU A 382 8.67 -9.62 -0.55
N ARG A 383 7.75 -9.40 -1.51
CA ARG A 383 7.67 -8.16 -2.27
C ARG A 383 7.38 -6.96 -1.38
N LEU A 384 6.38 -7.05 -0.51
CA LEU A 384 6.03 -5.98 0.43
C LEU A 384 7.20 -5.65 1.39
N ASP A 385 7.89 -6.66 1.92
CA ASP A 385 9.07 -6.50 2.77
C ASP A 385 10.24 -5.81 2.03
N ILE A 386 10.40 -6.10 0.74
CA ILE A 386 11.41 -5.46 -0.13
C ILE A 386 11.09 -3.98 -0.33
N LEU A 387 9.84 -3.63 -0.67
CA LEU A 387 9.44 -2.22 -0.81
C LEU A 387 9.67 -1.45 0.50
N ALA A 388 9.27 -2.01 1.63
CA ALA A 388 9.49 -1.41 2.94
C ALA A 388 11.00 -1.26 3.28
N ARG A 389 11.84 -2.19 2.81
CA ARG A 389 13.30 -2.12 2.95
C ARG A 389 13.89 -1.00 2.11
N HIS A 390 13.47 -0.86 0.86
CA HIS A 390 13.90 0.23 -0.02
C HIS A 390 13.59 1.60 0.59
N GLU A 391 12.41 1.77 1.18
CA GLU A 391 12.06 3.00 1.89
C GLU A 391 13.01 3.30 3.06
N ARG A 392 13.36 2.28 3.86
CA ARG A 392 14.34 2.44 4.95
C ARG A 392 15.72 2.82 4.42
N TRP A 393 16.19 2.13 3.38
CA TRP A 393 17.48 2.39 2.73
C TRP A 393 17.55 3.74 2.02
N LEU A 394 16.41 4.34 1.66
CA LEU A 394 16.35 5.68 1.07
C LEU A 394 15.99 6.77 2.10
N ASN A 395 15.92 6.41 3.39
CA ASN A 395 15.43 7.26 4.49
C ASN A 395 14.04 7.88 4.23
N LEU A 396 13.21 7.24 3.42
CA LEU A 396 11.86 7.71 3.11
C LEU A 396 10.93 7.50 4.30
N TRP A 397 9.84 8.24 4.33
CA TRP A 397 8.71 7.90 5.19
C TRP A 397 7.92 6.76 4.52
N PRO A 398 7.49 5.72 5.25
CA PRO A 398 6.76 4.61 4.64
C PRO A 398 5.49 5.10 3.93
N LYS A 399 5.35 4.73 2.65
CA LYS A 399 4.12 4.99 1.87
C LYS A 399 3.08 3.91 2.16
N THR A 400 1.80 4.23 1.97
CA THR A 400 0.73 3.25 2.03
C THR A 400 0.96 2.16 0.99
N LYS A 401 0.78 0.90 1.39
CA LYS A 401 0.95 -0.28 0.52
C LYS A 401 -0.38 -0.89 0.14
N VAL A 402 -0.48 -1.38 -1.09
CA VAL A 402 -1.64 -2.09 -1.62
C VAL A 402 -1.17 -3.36 -2.29
N HIS A 403 -1.95 -4.43 -2.12
CA HIS A 403 -1.69 -5.71 -2.75
C HIS A 403 -2.63 -5.89 -3.94
N ASN A 404 -2.04 -6.08 -5.12
CA ASN A 404 -2.79 -6.49 -6.29
C ASN A 404 -2.91 -8.01 -6.29
N LEU A 405 -4.10 -8.52 -5.97
CA LEU A 405 -4.30 -9.94 -5.77
C LEU A 405 -4.41 -10.67 -7.12
N GLN A 406 -3.63 -11.75 -7.30
CA GLN A 406 -3.83 -12.64 -8.44
C GLN A 406 -5.18 -13.37 -8.29
N ALA A 407 -6.12 -13.13 -9.20
CA ALA A 407 -7.37 -13.89 -9.30
C ALA A 407 -7.65 -14.24 -10.77
N PHE A 408 -6.59 -14.67 -11.47
CA PHE A 408 -6.61 -14.94 -12.90
C PHE A 408 -5.46 -15.89 -13.31
N HIS A 409 -5.48 -16.25 -14.60
CA HIS A 409 -4.40 -16.91 -15.31
C HIS A 409 -4.35 -16.46 -16.77
N GLY A 410 -3.31 -16.85 -17.51
CA GLY A 410 -3.19 -16.59 -18.95
C GLY A 410 -1.96 -15.78 -19.33
N GLU A 411 -2.12 -14.99 -20.41
CA GLU A 411 -1.09 -14.13 -21.04
C GLU A 411 0.21 -14.82 -21.47
N GLY A 412 0.24 -16.16 -21.41
CA GLY A 412 1.44 -16.97 -21.64
C GLY A 412 2.41 -17.01 -20.46
N TYR A 413 2.12 -16.34 -19.34
CA TYR A 413 2.93 -16.40 -18.12
C TYR A 413 2.34 -17.35 -17.08
N TRP A 414 1.02 -17.28 -16.84
CA TRP A 414 0.35 -18.02 -15.76
C TRP A 414 -0.41 -19.22 -16.31
N ALA A 415 0.08 -20.43 -16.01
CA ALA A 415 -0.48 -21.68 -16.51
C ALA A 415 -1.80 -22.10 -15.82
N ARG A 416 -2.12 -21.52 -14.66
CA ARG A 416 -3.33 -21.81 -13.90
C ARG A 416 -3.71 -20.64 -13.00
N SER A 417 -4.98 -20.58 -12.61
CA SER A 417 -5.46 -19.70 -11.55
C SER A 417 -4.95 -20.19 -10.17
N PRO A 418 -4.90 -19.31 -9.15
CA PRO A 418 -4.73 -19.74 -7.78
C PRO A 418 -5.85 -20.66 -7.29
N SER A 419 -5.53 -21.56 -6.36
CA SER A 419 -6.57 -22.25 -5.59
C SER A 419 -7.24 -21.28 -4.61
N LEU A 420 -8.41 -21.64 -4.08
CA LEU A 420 -9.12 -20.82 -3.10
C LEU A 420 -8.32 -20.63 -1.80
N GLU A 421 -7.54 -21.65 -1.42
CA GLU A 421 -6.59 -21.59 -0.30
C GLU A 421 -5.44 -20.63 -0.58
N GLU A 422 -4.87 -20.66 -1.79
CA GLU A 422 -3.82 -19.73 -2.21
C GLU A 422 -4.33 -18.28 -2.24
N LEU A 423 -5.56 -18.03 -2.70
CA LEU A 423 -6.22 -16.72 -2.66
C LEU A 423 -6.32 -16.18 -1.23
N ASN A 424 -6.75 -17.01 -0.28
CA ASN A 424 -6.82 -16.62 1.13
C ASN A 424 -5.43 -16.32 1.68
N ALA A 425 -4.45 -17.19 1.42
CA ALA A 425 -3.09 -17.05 1.91
C ALA A 425 -2.42 -15.76 1.39
N MET A 426 -2.57 -15.43 0.10
CA MET A 426 -2.03 -14.18 -0.46
C MET A 426 -2.66 -12.95 0.20
N ASN A 427 -3.99 -12.90 0.33
CA ASN A 427 -4.68 -11.81 1.04
C ASN A 427 -4.19 -11.64 2.49
N ALA A 428 -4.11 -12.75 3.22
CA ALA A 428 -3.68 -12.79 4.61
C ALA A 428 -2.23 -12.34 4.79
N LEU A 429 -1.31 -12.90 4.00
CA LEU A 429 0.11 -12.55 4.05
C LEU A 429 0.32 -11.09 3.65
N ALA A 430 -0.41 -10.58 2.65
CA ALA A 430 -0.36 -9.17 2.29
C ALA A 430 -0.73 -8.24 3.46
N LEU A 431 -1.84 -8.54 4.15
CA LEU A 431 -2.27 -7.79 5.33
C LEU A 431 -1.19 -7.83 6.43
N MET A 432 -0.69 -9.03 6.76
CA MET A 432 0.37 -9.23 7.75
C MET A 432 1.63 -8.41 7.46
N HIS A 433 1.92 -8.16 6.18
CA HIS A 433 3.09 -7.41 5.71
C HIS A 433 2.76 -5.95 5.36
N GLY A 434 1.67 -5.41 5.90
CA GLY A 434 1.38 -3.99 5.92
C GLY A 434 0.55 -3.47 4.76
N SER A 435 0.03 -4.34 3.89
CA SER A 435 -0.95 -3.94 2.88
C SER A 435 -2.22 -3.38 3.52
N LYS A 436 -2.75 -2.30 2.95
CA LYS A 436 -3.94 -1.56 3.42
C LYS A 436 -5.07 -1.52 2.39
N ALA A 437 -4.96 -2.30 1.32
CA ALA A 437 -6.03 -2.58 0.38
C ALA A 437 -5.74 -3.90 -0.37
N GLN A 438 -6.79 -4.58 -0.82
CA GLN A 438 -6.68 -5.76 -1.66
C GLN A 438 -7.51 -5.53 -2.92
N LEU A 439 -6.84 -5.44 -4.07
CA LEU A 439 -7.45 -5.14 -5.35
C LEU A 439 -7.08 -6.23 -6.34
N ALA A 440 -8.00 -7.15 -6.58
CA ALA A 440 -7.75 -8.32 -7.41
C ALA A 440 -7.79 -7.99 -8.91
N TRP A 441 -6.84 -8.53 -9.68
CA TRP A 441 -6.88 -8.50 -11.15
C TRP A 441 -7.56 -9.78 -11.66
N LEU A 442 -8.64 -9.74 -12.44
CA LEU A 442 -9.47 -8.64 -12.93
C LEU A 442 -10.95 -9.07 -12.91
N TRP A 443 -11.87 -8.13 -12.69
CA TRP A 443 -13.32 -8.36 -12.75
C TRP A 443 -13.92 -8.02 -14.14
N PRO A 444 -14.84 -8.85 -14.68
CA PRO A 444 -15.32 -10.13 -14.14
C PRO A 444 -14.25 -11.22 -14.14
N THR A 445 -14.18 -11.99 -13.05
CA THR A 445 -13.29 -13.15 -12.90
C THR A 445 -14.09 -14.46 -13.03
N SER A 446 -13.47 -15.61 -12.77
CA SER A 446 -14.18 -16.87 -12.69
C SER A 446 -15.20 -16.89 -11.54
N ASP A 447 -16.27 -17.64 -11.74
CA ASP A 447 -17.37 -17.78 -10.79
C ASP A 447 -16.92 -18.23 -9.39
N ASP A 448 -15.93 -19.13 -9.31
CA ASP A 448 -15.44 -19.65 -8.03
C ASP A 448 -14.56 -18.63 -7.30
N GLU A 449 -13.62 -17.98 -8.00
CA GLU A 449 -12.75 -16.95 -7.41
C GLU A 449 -13.58 -15.75 -6.94
N GLY A 450 -14.54 -15.31 -7.75
CA GLY A 450 -15.43 -14.20 -7.44
C GLY A 450 -16.32 -14.48 -6.23
N ARG A 451 -17.00 -15.64 -6.17
CA ARG A 451 -17.82 -16.04 -5.02
C ARG A 451 -16.99 -16.18 -3.75
N HIS A 452 -15.77 -16.70 -3.85
CA HIS A 452 -14.90 -16.92 -2.71
C HIS A 452 -14.44 -15.60 -2.08
N LEU A 453 -14.00 -14.63 -2.90
CA LEU A 453 -13.61 -13.31 -2.42
C LEU A 453 -14.84 -12.50 -1.90
N ALA A 454 -16.00 -12.66 -2.53
CA ALA A 454 -17.26 -12.09 -2.03
C ALA A 454 -17.64 -12.66 -0.65
N ALA A 455 -17.47 -13.97 -0.44
CA ALA A 455 -17.72 -14.58 0.87
C ALA A 455 -16.74 -14.09 1.95
N PHE A 456 -15.51 -13.74 1.57
CA PHE A 456 -14.50 -13.23 2.50
C PHE A 456 -14.70 -11.75 2.86
N ALA A 457 -15.12 -10.92 1.90
CA ALA A 457 -15.29 -9.47 2.04
C ALA A 457 -16.01 -9.01 3.33
N PRO A 458 -17.21 -9.52 3.69
CA PRO A 458 -17.92 -9.02 4.87
C PRO A 458 -17.19 -9.33 6.18
N HIS A 459 -16.33 -10.36 6.24
CA HIS A 459 -15.58 -10.69 7.46
C HIS A 459 -14.49 -9.67 7.76
N ILE A 460 -13.78 -9.19 6.74
CA ILE A 460 -12.68 -8.22 6.90
C ILE A 460 -13.15 -6.76 6.89
N LEU A 461 -14.27 -6.47 6.22
CA LEU A 461 -14.80 -5.11 6.08
C LEU A 461 -15.69 -4.69 7.25
N ALA A 462 -16.19 -5.65 8.03
CA ALA A 462 -16.98 -5.36 9.22
C ALA A 462 -16.12 -4.85 10.39
N ASN A 463 -16.75 -4.12 11.31
CA ASN A 463 -16.15 -3.79 12.59
C ASN A 463 -16.21 -5.00 13.54
N PRO A 464 -15.16 -5.25 14.35
CA PRO A 464 -13.98 -4.40 14.56
C PRO A 464 -12.80 -4.67 13.60
N MET A 465 -12.91 -5.65 12.70
CA MET A 465 -11.82 -6.10 11.82
C MET A 465 -11.23 -4.98 10.96
N ARG A 466 -12.09 -4.26 10.23
CA ARG A 466 -11.69 -3.14 9.38
C ARG A 466 -10.94 -2.09 10.19
N ASP A 467 -11.48 -1.68 11.33
CA ASP A 467 -10.88 -0.63 12.16
C ASP A 467 -9.53 -1.08 12.75
N LEU A 468 -9.38 -2.34 13.14
CA LEU A 468 -8.11 -2.92 13.61
C LEU A 468 -7.05 -2.92 12.50
N ILE A 469 -7.41 -3.32 11.28
CA ILE A 469 -6.50 -3.34 10.12
C ILE A 469 -6.14 -1.90 9.72
N VAL A 470 -7.11 -1.00 9.59
CA VAL A 470 -6.89 0.35 9.08
C VAL A 470 -6.16 1.24 10.09
N ARG A 471 -6.52 1.16 11.38
CA ARG A 471 -5.95 2.02 12.43
C ARG A 471 -4.76 1.39 13.15
N GLY A 472 -4.60 0.07 13.06
CA GLY A 472 -3.51 -0.65 13.69
C GLY A 472 -2.31 -0.85 12.78
N ARG A 473 -1.19 -1.24 13.40
CA ARG A 473 0.01 -1.74 12.72
C ARG A 473 0.09 -3.24 12.87
N ALA A 474 0.39 -3.93 11.77
CA ALA A 474 0.67 -5.36 11.80
C ALA A 474 1.99 -5.59 12.55
N THR A 475 1.96 -6.43 13.59
CA THR A 475 3.14 -6.82 14.34
C THR A 475 3.27 -8.33 14.27
N ARG A 476 4.44 -8.83 13.82
CA ARG A 476 4.70 -10.27 13.78
C ARG A 476 4.61 -10.85 15.19
N ALA A 477 3.86 -11.93 15.34
CA ALA A 477 3.81 -12.72 16.56
C ALA A 477 4.72 -13.93 16.40
N ARG A 478 5.41 -14.32 17.48
CA ARG A 478 6.11 -15.58 17.50
C ARG A 478 5.11 -16.71 17.75
N VAL A 479 5.25 -17.79 16.99
CA VAL A 479 4.46 -19.00 17.15
C VAL A 479 5.30 -20.05 17.85
N GLU A 480 4.76 -20.62 18.93
CA GLU A 480 5.37 -21.69 19.69
C GLU A 480 4.62 -22.99 19.40
N CYS A 481 5.34 -24.01 18.91
CA CYS A 481 4.77 -25.32 18.63
C CYS A 481 5.48 -26.38 19.46
N ALA A 482 4.71 -27.33 19.99
CA ALA A 482 5.25 -28.47 20.74
C ALA A 482 6.01 -29.46 19.84
N VAL A 483 5.86 -29.36 18.52
CA VAL A 483 6.58 -30.19 17.55
C VAL A 483 7.81 -29.41 17.07
N ASP A 484 8.98 -29.99 17.32
CA ASP A 484 10.27 -29.39 16.93
C ASP A 484 10.30 -29.05 15.43
N LYS A 485 10.85 -27.87 15.10
CA LYS A 485 11.07 -27.35 13.73
C LYS A 485 9.82 -26.95 12.93
N LEU A 486 8.63 -26.88 13.53
CA LEU A 486 7.42 -26.39 12.84
C LEU A 486 7.07 -24.92 13.10
N HIS A 487 7.80 -24.22 13.98
CA HIS A 487 7.54 -22.81 14.28
C HIS A 487 7.71 -21.89 13.06
N ASP A 488 8.65 -22.19 12.16
CA ASP A 488 8.81 -21.41 10.94
C ASP A 488 7.72 -21.70 9.90
N GLN A 489 6.94 -22.78 10.04
CA GLN A 489 5.91 -23.17 9.08
C GLN A 489 4.57 -22.47 9.29
N VAL A 490 4.49 -21.60 10.30
CA VAL A 490 3.27 -20.89 10.68
C VAL A 490 3.59 -19.42 10.88
N ASP A 491 3.06 -18.57 10.01
CA ASP A 491 3.18 -17.12 10.10
C ASP A 491 2.03 -16.57 10.93
N ALA A 492 2.32 -15.66 11.86
CA ALA A 492 1.31 -15.00 12.66
C ALA A 492 1.61 -13.51 12.80
N ALA A 493 0.57 -12.67 12.72
CA ALA A 493 0.66 -11.26 13.03
C ALA A 493 -0.58 -10.78 13.76
N TYR A 494 -0.43 -9.75 14.58
CA TYR A 494 -1.53 -9.11 15.29
C TYR A 494 -1.58 -7.60 15.08
N TRP A 495 -2.77 -7.05 15.29
CA TRP A 495 -3.07 -5.63 15.33
C TRP A 495 -3.75 -5.34 16.65
N GLN A 496 -3.30 -4.29 17.34
CA GLN A 496 -3.93 -3.85 18.58
C GLN A 496 -4.45 -2.43 18.41
N VAL A 497 -5.71 -2.22 18.77
CA VAL A 497 -6.30 -0.89 18.92
C VAL A 497 -7.08 -0.86 20.23
N GLY A 498 -6.60 -0.10 21.20
CA GLY A 498 -7.17 -0.08 22.55
C GLY A 498 -7.09 -1.45 23.21
N ASP A 499 -8.25 -1.96 23.66
CA ASP A 499 -8.42 -3.25 24.34
C ASP A 499 -8.77 -4.41 23.39
N LYS A 500 -8.77 -4.16 22.07
CA LYS A 500 -9.05 -5.18 21.04
C LYS A 500 -7.77 -5.56 20.32
N LEU A 501 -7.61 -6.86 20.09
CA LEU A 501 -6.53 -7.45 19.32
C LEU A 501 -7.11 -8.33 18.20
N LEU A 502 -6.75 -8.05 16.95
CA LEU A 502 -6.91 -8.98 15.83
C LEU A 502 -5.64 -9.82 15.74
N LEU A 503 -5.77 -11.14 15.67
CA LEU A 503 -4.70 -12.06 15.32
C LEU A 503 -5.04 -12.78 14.01
N LEU A 504 -4.07 -12.85 13.12
CA LEU A 504 -4.13 -13.54 11.84
C LEU A 504 -3.00 -14.58 11.79
N LEU A 505 -3.28 -15.76 11.24
CA LEU A 505 -2.32 -16.85 11.12
C LEU A 505 -2.44 -17.51 9.74
N VAL A 506 -1.30 -17.78 9.09
CA VAL A 506 -1.20 -18.58 7.85
C VAL A 506 -0.33 -19.79 8.13
N SER A 507 -0.83 -20.99 7.81
CA SER A 507 -0.10 -22.24 8.04
C SER A 507 0.29 -22.93 6.74
N ARG A 508 1.53 -23.43 6.68
CA ARG A 508 2.02 -24.33 5.63
C ARG A 508 1.90 -25.80 5.97
N VAL A 509 1.49 -26.12 7.20
CA VAL A 509 1.46 -27.48 7.74
C VAL A 509 0.11 -27.83 8.30
N THR A 510 -0.18 -29.14 8.32
CA THR A 510 -1.34 -29.69 9.00
C THR A 510 -0.93 -30.20 10.38
N LEU A 511 -1.60 -29.72 11.43
CA LEU A 511 -1.48 -30.18 12.81
C LEU A 511 -2.84 -30.70 13.29
N GLU A 512 -2.93 -32.01 13.50
CA GLU A 512 -4.15 -32.70 13.93
C GLU A 512 -4.11 -33.10 15.42
N GLY A 513 -5.27 -33.44 15.99
CA GLY A 513 -5.38 -33.93 17.37
C GLY A 513 -5.08 -32.86 18.44
N ASN A 514 -4.30 -33.22 19.46
CA ASN A 514 -3.91 -32.31 20.55
C ASN A 514 -2.70 -31.42 20.19
N HIS A 515 -2.22 -31.46 18.95
CA HIS A 515 -1.10 -30.65 18.48
C HIS A 515 -1.63 -29.29 18.00
N GLY A 516 -1.40 -28.26 18.81
CA GLY A 516 -1.71 -26.87 18.49
C GLY A 516 -0.49 -25.99 18.54
N VAL A 517 -0.70 -24.69 18.35
CA VAL A 517 0.31 -23.66 18.53
C VAL A 517 -0.13 -22.67 19.60
N ASN A 518 0.82 -22.18 20.38
CA ASN A 518 0.65 -21.04 21.26
C ASN A 518 1.17 -19.79 20.56
N ILE A 519 0.50 -18.66 20.78
CA ILE A 519 0.87 -17.39 20.17
C ILE A 519 1.49 -16.53 21.26
N ALA A 520 2.78 -16.24 21.11
CA ALA A 520 3.52 -15.42 22.04
C ALA A 520 3.24 -13.94 21.75
N LEU A 521 2.40 -13.35 22.59
CA LEU A 521 2.15 -11.91 22.64
C LEU A 521 3.14 -11.24 23.63
N PRO A 522 3.42 -9.93 23.47
CA PRO A 522 4.17 -9.17 24.46
C PRO A 522 3.57 -9.30 25.86
N SER A 523 4.40 -9.27 26.89
CA SER A 523 3.94 -9.43 28.30
C SER A 523 2.95 -8.35 28.76
N CYS A 524 2.94 -7.18 28.11
CA CYS A 524 1.97 -6.12 28.36
C CYS A 524 0.59 -6.39 27.74
N LEU A 525 0.43 -7.41 26.88
CA LEU A 525 -0.83 -7.78 26.25
C LEU A 525 -1.28 -9.15 26.76
N VAL A 526 -2.29 -9.14 27.64
CA VAL A 526 -2.82 -10.38 28.23
C VAL A 526 -4.20 -10.70 27.65
N PRO A 527 -4.31 -11.73 26.76
CA PRO A 527 -5.58 -12.25 26.27
C PRO A 527 -6.56 -12.60 27.38
N GLN A 528 -7.79 -12.09 27.26
CA GLN A 528 -8.87 -12.35 28.21
C GLN A 528 -9.89 -13.33 27.66
N ARG A 529 -10.38 -13.10 26.43
CA ARG A 529 -11.37 -13.96 25.77
C ARG A 529 -11.41 -13.75 24.27
N VAL A 530 -11.83 -14.78 23.54
CA VAL A 530 -12.21 -14.67 22.13
C VAL A 530 -13.52 -13.89 22.02
N VAL A 531 -13.51 -12.83 21.22
CA VAL A 531 -14.68 -12.00 20.91
C VAL A 531 -15.37 -12.54 19.67
N GLN A 532 -14.59 -12.88 18.64
CA GLN A 532 -15.10 -13.35 17.36
C GLN A 532 -14.08 -14.29 16.71
N ASP A 533 -14.53 -15.48 16.32
CA ASP A 533 -13.82 -16.33 15.37
C ASP A 533 -14.23 -15.88 13.97
N VAL A 534 -13.29 -15.29 13.24
CA VAL A 534 -13.61 -14.46 12.06
C VAL A 534 -13.54 -15.28 10.77
N TRP A 535 -12.49 -16.09 10.65
CA TRP A 535 -12.24 -16.90 9.46
C TRP A 535 -11.39 -18.12 9.79
N GLY A 536 -11.62 -19.19 9.04
CA GLY A 536 -10.95 -20.48 9.22
C GLY A 536 -11.74 -21.43 10.11
N ASN A 537 -11.48 -22.73 9.96
CA ASN A 537 -12.16 -23.79 10.73
C ASN A 537 -11.27 -24.33 11.86
N GLY A 538 -10.49 -23.44 12.48
CA GLY A 538 -9.61 -23.77 13.60
C GLY A 538 -10.34 -23.71 14.94
N ARG A 539 -9.66 -24.03 16.03
CA ARG A 539 -10.20 -23.87 17.38
C ARG A 539 -9.28 -23.02 18.24
N TRP A 540 -9.71 -21.79 18.48
CA TRP A 540 -9.08 -20.82 19.36
C TRP A 540 -9.38 -21.09 20.83
N LEU A 541 -8.39 -20.92 21.70
CA LEU A 541 -8.55 -21.03 23.15
C LEU A 541 -7.75 -19.92 23.86
N VAL A 542 -8.41 -19.23 24.78
CA VAL A 542 -7.73 -18.37 25.76
C VAL A 542 -7.73 -19.07 27.11
N GLN A 543 -6.54 -19.36 27.64
CA GLN A 543 -6.38 -20.02 28.93
C GLN A 543 -5.15 -19.48 29.65
N ARG A 544 -5.32 -19.10 30.93
CA ARG A 544 -4.23 -18.57 31.79
C ARG A 544 -3.46 -17.40 31.14
N GLY A 545 -4.16 -16.52 30.44
CA GLY A 545 -3.55 -15.37 29.76
C GLY A 545 -2.74 -15.74 28.51
N GLN A 546 -2.89 -16.95 27.97
CA GLN A 546 -2.28 -17.37 26.72
C GLN A 546 -3.35 -17.64 25.67
N LEU A 547 -3.02 -17.35 24.40
CA LEU A 547 -3.86 -17.63 23.25
C LEU A 547 -3.25 -18.79 22.45
N SER A 548 -4.06 -19.79 22.11
CA SER A 548 -3.64 -20.94 21.33
C SER A 548 -4.64 -21.29 20.24
N LEU A 549 -4.15 -21.99 19.21
CA LEU A 549 -4.91 -22.48 18.06
C LEU A 549 -4.65 -23.97 17.86
N SER A 550 -5.71 -24.74 17.59
CA SER A 550 -5.65 -26.15 17.21
C SER A 550 -6.48 -26.43 15.95
N LEU A 551 -6.38 -27.65 15.40
CA LEU A 551 -7.01 -28.07 14.15
C LEU A 551 -6.49 -27.29 12.92
N ILE A 552 -5.17 -27.21 12.81
CA ILE A 552 -4.51 -26.42 11.78
C ILE A 552 -4.32 -27.29 10.54
N ARG A 553 -4.65 -26.76 9.37
CA ARG A 553 -4.46 -27.36 8.05
C ARG A 553 -3.41 -26.59 7.25
N ALA A 554 -2.74 -27.29 6.34
CA ALA A 554 -1.82 -26.67 5.39
C ALA A 554 -2.56 -25.71 4.44
N MET A 555 -1.86 -24.67 4.00
CA MET A 555 -2.34 -23.57 3.15
C MET A 555 -3.63 -22.91 3.69
N SER A 556 -3.82 -22.86 5.00
CA SER A 556 -5.04 -22.32 5.60
C SER A 556 -4.76 -21.05 6.39
N VAL A 557 -5.78 -20.19 6.42
CA VAL A 557 -5.79 -18.91 7.12
C VAL A 557 -6.76 -18.98 8.29
N TYR A 558 -6.36 -18.38 9.42
CA TYR A 558 -7.17 -18.28 10.64
C TYR A 558 -7.17 -16.85 11.14
N MET A 559 -8.33 -16.34 11.55
CA MET A 559 -8.50 -14.98 12.03
C MET A 559 -9.36 -14.96 13.29
N VAL A 560 -8.92 -14.23 14.31
CA VAL A 560 -9.66 -14.09 15.57
C VAL A 560 -9.52 -12.69 16.13
N VAL A 561 -10.62 -12.20 16.72
CA VAL A 561 -10.61 -10.98 17.54
C VAL A 561 -10.68 -11.40 19.01
N VAL A 562 -9.81 -10.79 19.83
CA VAL A 562 -9.61 -11.12 21.23
C VAL A 562 -9.63 -9.83 22.06
N ASP A 563 -10.28 -9.87 23.22
CA ASP A 563 -10.15 -8.83 24.23
C ASP A 563 -8.81 -9.00 24.95
N VAL A 564 -8.04 -7.93 25.07
CA VAL A 564 -6.76 -7.92 25.78
C VAL A 564 -6.75 -6.89 26.90
N MET A 565 -6.13 -7.25 28.02
CA MET A 565 -5.77 -6.30 29.07
C MET A 565 -4.37 -5.74 28.74
N VAL A 566 -4.27 -4.42 28.67
CA VAL A 566 -2.99 -3.71 28.51
C VAL A 566 -2.45 -3.40 29.91
N VAL A 567 -1.31 -3.98 30.25
CA VAL A 567 -0.66 -3.87 31.57
C VAL A 567 0.40 -2.78 31.59
#